data_AF-A0A327M790-F1
#
_entry.id   AF-A0A327M790-F1
#
_cell.length_a   1.000
_cell.length_b   1.000
_cell.length_c   1.000
_cell.angle_alpha   90.00
_cell.angle_beta   90.00
_cell.angle_gamma   90.00
#
_symmetry.space_group_name_H-M   'P 1'
#
loop_
_entity.id
_entity.type
_entity.pdbx_description
1 polymer ?
#
loop_
_entity_poly.entity_id
_entity_poly.type
_entity_poly.pdbx_seq_one_letter_code
_entity_poly.pdbx_strand_id
1 'polypeptide(L)'
;MTAPSLPELRDLLADALALWEVEGRVRIEADGLRLGPALRVLPAAPAEHPVRWWVERPGMQGKVQRRPCTSVLGLLRSLRNALGAETGEARRLRVARPEG
;
A
#
# COMPACT_ATOMS: atom_id res chain seq x y z
N MET A 1 16.13 8.00 8.22
CA MET A 1 14.66 7.89 8.34
C MET A 1 14.32 6.48 8.77
N THR A 2 13.74 6.32 9.97
CA THR A 2 13.21 5.06 10.48
C THR A 2 12.00 4.64 9.63
N ALA A 3 11.75 3.34 9.47
CA ALA A 3 10.52 2.88 8.82
C ALA A 3 9.30 3.31 9.65
N PRO A 4 8.15 3.64 9.03
CA PRO A 4 6.93 3.94 9.76
C PRO A 4 6.50 2.74 10.61
N SER A 5 5.97 3.02 11.80
CA SER A 5 5.28 2.03 12.63
C SER A 5 4.03 1.48 11.93
N LEU A 6 3.50 0.35 12.40
CA LEU A 6 2.28 -0.23 11.82
C LEU A 6 1.07 0.74 11.87
N PRO A 7 0.81 1.50 12.94
CA PRO A 7 -0.24 2.52 12.96
C PRO A 7 -0.01 3.63 11.93
N GLU A 8 1.20 4.18 11.85
CA GLU A 8 1.52 5.23 10.87
C GLU A 8 1.37 4.72 9.43
N LEU A 9 1.78 3.47 9.19
CA LEU A 9 1.62 2.85 7.88
C LEU A 9 0.13 2.60 7.57
N ARG A 10 -0.68 2.16 8.54
CA ARG A 10 -2.13 2.01 8.36
C ARG A 10 -2.76 3.34 7.95
N ASP A 11 -2.44 4.43 8.64
CA ASP A 11 -3.01 5.75 8.37
C ASP A 11 -2.60 6.27 7.01
N LEU A 12 -1.31 6.15 6.66
CA LEU A 12 -0.82 6.48 5.33
C LEU A 12 -1.55 5.70 4.22
N LEU A 13 -1.79 4.40 4.43
CA LEU A 13 -2.49 3.58 3.44
C LEU A 13 -3.98 3.94 3.35
N ALA A 14 -4.61 4.31 4.47
CA ALA A 14 -6.00 4.78 4.47
C ALA A 14 -6.14 6.09 3.69
N ASP A 15 -5.24 7.05 3.91
CA ASP A 15 -5.20 8.31 3.16
C ASP A 15 -4.96 8.07 1.66
N ALA A 16 -4.08 7.12 1.33
CA ALA A 16 -3.82 6.75 -0.06
C ALA A 16 -5.07 6.15 -0.73
N LEU A 17 -5.83 5.28 -0.05
CA LEU A 17 -7.09 4.74 -0.58
C LEU A 17 -8.11 5.86 -0.84
N ALA A 18 -8.26 6.79 0.11
CA ALA A 18 -9.14 7.95 -0.06
C ALA A 18 -8.72 8.82 -1.25
N LEU A 19 -7.42 9.08 -1.41
CA LEU A 19 -6.87 9.84 -2.52
C LEU A 19 -7.09 9.17 -3.88
N TRP A 20 -7.07 7.84 -3.92
CA TRP A 20 -7.29 7.06 -5.13
C TRP A 20 -8.77 6.77 -5.38
N GLU A 21 -9.67 7.30 -4.55
CA GLU A 21 -11.11 7.04 -4.60
C GLU A 21 -11.44 5.53 -4.58
N VAL A 22 -10.62 4.74 -3.90
CA VAL A 22 -10.82 3.30 -3.74
C VAL A 22 -11.58 3.04 -2.44
N GLU A 23 -12.77 2.45 -2.56
CA GLU A 23 -13.53 2.00 -1.40
C GLU A 23 -12.78 0.86 -0.68
N GLY A 24 -12.52 1.03 0.62
CA GLY A 24 -11.83 0.02 1.40
C GLY A 24 -11.50 0.47 2.81
N ARG A 25 -11.04 -0.49 3.62
CA ARG A 25 -10.48 -0.22 4.96
C ARG A 25 -9.15 -0.94 5.11
N VAL A 26 -8.22 -0.26 5.77
CA VAL A 26 -6.94 -0.83 6.20
C VAL A 26 -7.09 -1.29 7.65
N ARG A 27 -6.83 -2.56 7.91
CA ARG A 27 -6.87 -3.14 9.26
C ARG A 27 -5.47 -3.60 9.67
N ILE A 28 -5.11 -3.35 10.92
CA ILE A 28 -3.92 -3.97 11.52
C ILE A 28 -4.31 -5.39 11.91
N GLU A 29 -3.49 -6.36 11.50
CA GLU A 29 -3.56 -7.76 11.92
C GLU A 29 -2.29 -8.12 12.71
N ALA A 30 -2.24 -9.32 13.28
CA ALA A 30 -1.13 -9.76 14.12
C ALA A 30 0.23 -9.73 13.40
N ASP A 31 0.24 -9.94 12.08
CA ASP A 31 1.45 -10.06 11.27
C ASP A 31 1.62 -8.97 10.21
N GLY A 32 0.77 -7.93 10.21
CA GLY A 32 0.89 -6.85 9.24
C GLY A 32 -0.40 -6.05 9.06
N LEU A 33 -0.67 -5.63 7.83
CA LEU A 33 -1.86 -4.89 7.45
C LEU A 33 -2.68 -5.67 6.43
N ARG A 34 -3.99 -5.61 6.53
CA ARG A 34 -4.93 -6.12 5.54
C ARG A 34 -5.68 -4.96 4.87
N LEU A 35 -5.72 -4.99 3.53
CA LEU A 35 -6.48 -4.05 2.70
C LEU A 35 -7.56 -4.83 1.95
N GLY A 36 -8.81 -4.66 2.39
CA GLY A 36 -9.93 -5.44 1.85
C GLY A 36 -9.77 -6.96 2.05
N PRO A 37 -10.46 -7.79 1.27
CA PRO A 37 -10.42 -9.23 1.44
C PRO A 37 -9.15 -9.90 0.89
N ALA A 38 -8.41 -9.23 -0.01
CA ALA A 38 -7.43 -9.88 -0.88
C ALA A 38 -5.98 -9.43 -0.64
N LEU A 39 -5.74 -8.19 -0.22
CA LEU A 39 -4.37 -7.64 -0.16
C LEU A 39 -3.85 -7.64 1.28
N ARG A 40 -2.59 -8.02 1.44
CA ARG A 40 -1.87 -7.91 2.73
C ARG A 40 -0.54 -7.22 2.53
N VAL A 41 -0.11 -6.47 3.54
CA VAL A 41 1.21 -5.87 3.64
C VAL A 41 1.87 -6.43 4.88
N LEU A 42 2.93 -7.21 4.69
CA LEU A 42 3.68 -7.83 5.77
C LEU A 42 5.02 -7.12 5.93
N PRO A 43 5.51 -6.88 7.16
CA PRO A 43 6.90 -6.47 7.36
C PRO A 43 7.83 -7.60 6.88
N ALA A 44 8.95 -7.22 6.27
CA ALA A 44 10.00 -8.17 5.96
C ALA A 44 10.83 -8.49 7.21
N ALA A 45 11.37 -9.70 7.28
CA ALA A 45 12.31 -10.07 8.33
C ALA A 45 13.61 -9.28 8.18
N PRO A 46 14.34 -8.98 9.28
CA PRO A 46 15.58 -8.19 9.21
C PRO A 46 16.63 -8.76 8.24
N ALA A 47 16.66 -10.08 8.06
CA ALA A 47 17.58 -10.77 7.15
C ALA A 47 17.25 -10.57 5.66
N GLU A 48 16.06 -10.06 5.31
CA GLU A 48 15.59 -9.87 3.93
C GLU A 48 15.97 -8.49 3.36
N HIS A 49 16.87 -7.75 4.01
CA HIS A 49 17.32 -6.44 3.54
C HIS A 49 17.82 -6.50 2.09
N PRO A 50 17.44 -5.56 1.20
CA PRO A 50 16.80 -4.26 1.47
C PRO A 50 15.26 -4.26 1.47
N VAL A 51 14.61 -5.43 1.47
CA VAL A 51 13.14 -5.50 1.51
C VAL A 51 12.66 -5.00 2.87
N ARG A 52 11.65 -4.11 2.85
CA ARG A 52 11.00 -3.58 4.05
C ARG A 52 9.63 -4.19 4.25
N TRP A 53 8.91 -4.39 3.15
CA TRP A 53 7.58 -4.99 3.15
C TRP A 53 7.39 -5.96 2.00
N TRP A 54 6.50 -6.92 2.22
CA TRP A 54 5.94 -7.78 1.20
C TRP A 54 4.48 -7.42 0.97
N VAL A 55 4.11 -7.19 -0.29
CA VAL A 55 2.70 -7.11 -0.68
C VAL A 55 2.26 -8.50 -1.14
N GLU A 56 1.29 -9.07 -0.44
CA GLU A 56 0.64 -10.32 -0.78
C GLU A 56 -0.69 -10.07 -1.49
N ARG A 57 -0.93 -10.84 -2.55
CA ARG A 57 -2.21 -10.85 -3.27
C ARG A 57 -2.55 -12.25 -3.78
N PRO A 58 -3.82 -12.54 -4.10
CA PRO A 58 -4.19 -13.78 -4.74
C PRO A 58 -3.54 -13.86 -6.12
N GLY A 59 -2.84 -14.97 -6.37
CA GLY A 59 -2.30 -15.31 -7.68
C GLY A 59 -3.18 -16.34 -8.38
N MET A 60 -2.73 -16.77 -9.55
CA MET A 60 -3.40 -17.83 -10.29
C MET A 60 -3.28 -19.18 -9.56
N GLN A 61 -4.30 -20.03 -9.74
CA GLN A 61 -4.37 -21.38 -9.16
C GLN A 61 -4.19 -21.42 -7.62
N GLY A 62 -4.72 -20.40 -6.92
CA GLY A 62 -4.72 -20.37 -5.45
C GLY A 62 -3.36 -20.09 -4.80
N LYS A 63 -2.32 -19.78 -5.58
CA LYS A 63 -1.00 -19.42 -5.05
C LYS A 63 -0.99 -17.96 -4.62
N VAL A 64 -0.39 -17.63 -3.49
CA VAL A 64 -0.15 -16.23 -3.08
C VAL A 64 1.01 -15.66 -3.90
N GLN A 65 0.78 -14.52 -4.54
CA GLN A 65 1.86 -13.73 -5.15
C GLN A 65 2.42 -12.75 -4.14
N ARG A 66 3.76 -12.72 -4.02
CA ARG A 66 4.49 -11.80 -3.13
C ARG A 66 5.30 -10.81 -3.96
N ARG A 67 5.19 -9.52 -3.63
CA ARG A 67 5.99 -8.45 -4.25
C ARG A 67 6.84 -7.72 -3.21
N PRO A 68 8.18 -7.67 -3.36
CA PRO A 68 9.04 -6.97 -2.43
C PRO A 68 8.92 -5.46 -2.60
N CYS A 69 8.91 -4.74 -1.48
CA CYS A 69 8.86 -3.28 -1.43
C CYS A 69 9.97 -2.77 -0.50
N THR A 70 10.91 -2.02 -1.07
CA THR A 70 12.11 -1.50 -0.37
C THR A 70 11.91 -0.07 0.14
N SER A 71 10.82 0.59 -0.24
CA SER A 71 10.49 1.97 0.14
C SER A 71 8.97 2.18 0.21
N VAL A 72 8.55 3.26 0.88
CA VAL A 72 7.14 3.67 0.96
C VAL A 72 6.55 3.92 -0.43
N LEU A 73 7.30 4.60 -1.31
CA LEU A 73 6.88 4.82 -2.69
C LEU A 73 6.68 3.51 -3.46
N GLY A 74 7.60 2.55 -3.29
CA GLY A 74 7.50 1.23 -3.91
C GLY A 74 6.29 0.44 -3.42
N LEU A 75 5.95 0.57 -2.13
CA LEU A 75 4.74 0.01 -1.53
C LEU A 75 3.47 0.64 -2.11
N LEU A 76 3.36 1.97 -2.07
CA LEU A 76 2.20 2.70 -2.58
C LEU A 76 1.95 2.40 -4.07
N ARG A 77 3.01 2.39 -4.89
CA ARG A 77 2.89 1.99 -6.30
C ARG A 77 2.40 0.55 -6.43
N SER A 78 2.99 -0.39 -5.69
CA SER A 78 2.57 -1.80 -5.77
C SER A 78 1.11 -2.00 -5.39
N LEU A 79 0.62 -1.30 -4.37
CA LEU A 79 -0.78 -1.32 -3.95
C LEU A 79 -1.71 -0.66 -4.96
N ARG A 80 -1.36 0.53 -5.45
CA ARG A 80 -2.14 1.24 -6.48
C ARG A 80 -2.38 0.36 -7.71
N ASN A 81 -1.32 -0.32 -8.17
CA ASN A 81 -1.38 -1.24 -9.30
C ASN A 81 -2.21 -2.48 -8.98
N ALA A 82 -2.09 -3.03 -7.77
CA ALA A 82 -2.86 -4.20 -7.34
C ALA A 82 -4.35 -3.91 -7.18
N LEU A 83 -4.71 -2.66 -6.85
CA LEU A 83 -6.08 -2.18 -6.70
C LEU A 83 -6.70 -1.71 -8.04
N GLY A 84 -5.93 -1.70 -9.13
CA GLY A 84 -6.41 -1.18 -10.42
C GLY A 84 -6.65 0.33 -10.43
N ALA A 85 -6.12 1.08 -9.45
CA ALA A 85 -6.30 2.54 -9.32
C ALA A 85 -5.47 3.37 -10.32
N GLU A 86 -5.09 2.77 -11.46
CA GLU A 86 -4.45 3.43 -12.59
C GLU A 86 -5.47 3.89 -13.64
N THR A 87 -6.69 3.31 -13.66
CA THR A 87 -7.70 3.51 -14.72
C THR A 87 -8.82 4.49 -14.38
N GLY A 88 -8.96 4.90 -13.12
CA GLY A 88 -9.85 6.01 -12.77
C GLY A 88 -9.36 7.27 -13.48
N GLU A 89 -10.26 8.05 -14.10
CA GLU A 89 -9.92 9.37 -14.64
C GLU A 89 -9.09 10.09 -13.60
N ALA A 90 -7.79 10.22 -13.86
CA ALA A 90 -6.90 10.88 -12.93
C ALA A 90 -7.33 12.35 -12.91
N ARG A 91 -8.25 12.70 -12.00
CA ARG A 91 -8.48 14.07 -11.57
C ARG A 91 -7.12 14.52 -11.06
N ARG A 92 -6.34 15.13 -11.97
CA ARG A 92 -5.03 15.67 -11.65
C ARG A 92 -5.24 16.55 -10.43
N LEU A 93 -4.68 16.14 -9.30
CA LEU A 93 -4.64 16.96 -8.10
C LEU A 93 -4.02 18.29 -8.51
N ARG A 94 -4.83 19.34 -8.56
CA ARG A 94 -4.34 20.69 -8.79
C ARG A 94 -3.84 21.17 -7.44
N VAL A 95 -2.53 21.36 -7.32
CA VAL A 95 -1.98 22.11 -6.20
C VAL A 95 -2.39 23.56 -6.42
N ALA A 96 -3.40 24.02 -5.69
CA ALA A 96 -3.71 25.44 -5.66
C ALA A 96 -2.49 26.16 -5.09
N ARG A 97 -1.94 27.12 -5.84
CA ARG A 97 -0.98 28.06 -5.25
C ARG A 97 -1.75 28.89 -4.24
N PRO A 98 -1.21 29.11 -3.02
CA PRO A 98 -1.79 30.10 -2.12
C PRO A 98 -1.79 31.44 -2.87
N GLU A 99 -2.94 32.12 -2.88
CA GLU A 99 -3.04 33.45 -3.46
C GLU A 99 -2.12 34.38 -2.67
N GLY A 100 -1.25 35.08 -3.41
CA GLY A 100 -0.34 36.08 -2.86
C GLY A 100 -0.99 37.45 -2.81
#